data_AF-A0A973HZT1-F1
#
_entry.id   AF-A0A973HZT1-F1
#
_cell.length_a   1.000
_cell.length_b   1.000
_cell.length_c   1.000
_cell.angle_alpha   90.00
_cell.angle_beta   90.00
_cell.angle_gamma   90.00
#
_symmetry.space_group_name_H-M   'P 1'
#
loop_
_entity.id
_entity.type
_entity.pdbx_description
1 polymer ?
#
loop_
_entity_poly.entity_id
_entity_poly.type
_entity_poly.pdbx_seq_one_letter_code
_entity_poly.pdbx_strand_id
1 'polypeptide(L)'
;ASYLKNGHYDKHLRGLRHRVTENIKLFSQAVQLYFPLGTCLSIPAGGFILWVCLPEKVSSIELLHRAQEESISIVPGEIFSNTDHFRNYIRLNCATPWNDEVKQALARLGQLTKELQSLSH
;
A
#
# COMPACT_ATOMS: atom_id res chain seq x y z
N ALA A 1 33.72 -10.95 -12.69
CA ALA A 1 32.59 -10.46 -11.86
C ALA A 1 32.88 -10.79 -10.40
N SER A 2 33.30 -9.81 -9.60
CA SER A 2 33.63 -10.02 -8.17
C SER A 2 32.89 -8.98 -7.33
N TYR A 3 31.62 -9.26 -7.02
CA TYR A 3 30.80 -8.47 -6.10
C TYR A 3 30.25 -9.31 -4.92
N LEU A 4 30.67 -10.57 -4.82
CA LEU A 4 30.29 -11.51 -3.76
C LEU A 4 31.42 -11.63 -2.71
N LYS A 5 31.76 -10.54 -2.03
CA LYS A 5 32.53 -10.60 -0.77
C LYS A 5 31.54 -10.54 0.41
N ASN A 6 31.18 -11.75 0.84
CA ASN A 6 30.10 -12.20 1.73
C ASN A 6 30.13 -11.69 3.18
N GLY A 7 30.02 -10.38 3.41
CA GLY A 7 29.78 -9.86 4.76
C GLY A 7 28.99 -8.56 4.81
N HIS A 8 29.31 -7.63 3.92
CA HIS A 8 28.62 -6.34 3.84
C HIS A 8 27.26 -6.45 3.17
N TYR A 9 27.13 -7.31 2.16
CA TYR A 9 25.87 -7.57 1.46
C TYR A 9 24.83 -8.20 2.38
N ASP A 10 25.21 -9.23 3.14
CA ASP A 10 24.30 -9.87 4.10
C ASP A 10 23.88 -8.92 5.24
N LYS A 11 24.80 -8.07 5.72
CA LYS A 11 24.48 -7.05 6.71
C LYS A 11 23.51 -6.01 6.16
N HIS A 12 23.72 -5.56 4.92
CA HIS A 12 22.82 -4.62 4.23
C HIS A 12 21.43 -5.24 4.01
N LEU A 13 21.36 -6.49 3.56
CA LEU A 13 20.10 -7.21 3.38
C LEU A 13 19.34 -7.41 4.69
N ARG A 14 20.04 -7.73 5.79
CA ARG A 14 19.42 -7.82 7.13
C ARG A 14 18.81 -6.48 7.55
N GLY A 15 19.55 -5.38 7.37
CA GLY A 15 19.05 -4.03 7.65
C GLY A 15 17.83 -3.67 6.81
N LEU A 16 17.85 -3.97 5.52
CA LEU A 16 16.72 -3.74 4.62
C LEU A 16 15.49 -4.54 5.03
N ARG A 17 15.64 -5.83 5.32
CA ARG A 17 14.55 -6.70 5.78
C ARG A 17 13.91 -6.14 7.05
N HIS A 18 14.74 -5.76 8.03
CA HIS A 18 14.26 -5.19 9.28
C HIS A 18 13.42 -3.93 9.04
N ARG A 19 13.96 -2.98 8.26
CA ARG A 19 13.26 -1.73 7.93
C ARG A 19 11.95 -1.97 7.18
N VAL A 20 11.92 -2.90 6.24
CA VAL A 20 10.70 -3.26 5.51
C VAL A 20 9.66 -3.89 6.45
N THR A 21 10.08 -4.78 7.35
CA THR A 21 9.17 -5.38 8.35
C THR A 21 8.56 -4.32 9.27
N GLU A 22 9.35 -3.34 9.71
CA GLU A 22 8.85 -2.20 10.49
C GLU A 22 7.90 -1.32 9.68
N ASN A 23 8.27 -1.00 8.44
CA ASN A 23 7.42 -0.23 7.53
C ASN A 23 6.07 -0.93 7.29
N ILE A 24 6.04 -2.25 7.07
CA ILE A 24 4.77 -2.99 6.89
C ILE A 24 3.86 -2.80 8.10
N LYS A 25 4.40 -2.82 9.32
CA LYS A 25 3.63 -2.58 10.55
C LYS A 25 3.07 -1.15 10.56
N LEU A 26 3.90 -0.15 10.27
CA LEU A 26 3.51 1.26 10.28
C LEU A 26 2.45 1.57 9.20
N PHE A 27 2.63 1.06 7.98
CA PHE A 27 1.64 1.15 6.92
C PHE A 27 0.34 0.46 7.30
N SER A 28 0.40 -0.75 7.87
CA SER A 28 -0.78 -1.50 8.29
C SER A 28 -1.59 -0.75 9.36
N GLN A 29 -0.91 -0.16 10.35
CA GLN A 29 -1.53 0.66 11.39
C GLN A 29 -2.17 1.92 10.81
N ALA A 30 -1.48 2.60 9.89
CA ALA A 30 -2.02 3.80 9.24
C ALA A 30 -3.24 3.49 8.38
N VAL A 31 -3.22 2.38 7.63
CA VAL A 31 -4.41 1.95 6.87
C VAL A 31 -5.57 1.68 7.82
N GLN A 32 -5.35 0.92 8.91
CA GLN A 32 -6.41 0.66 9.90
C GLN A 32 -6.97 1.93 10.55
N LEU A 33 -6.14 2.96 10.74
CA LEU A 33 -6.54 4.21 11.36
C LEU A 33 -7.32 5.13 10.41
N TYR A 34 -6.89 5.24 9.15
CA TYR A 34 -7.38 6.28 8.25
C TYR A 34 -8.45 5.79 7.26
N PHE A 35 -8.44 4.52 6.90
CA PHE A 35 -9.36 3.97 5.90
C PHE A 35 -10.75 3.67 6.51
N PRO A 36 -11.81 3.61 5.69
CA PRO A 36 -13.16 3.33 6.18
C PRO A 36 -13.33 1.89 6.68
N LEU A 37 -14.43 1.68 7.43
CA LEU A 37 -14.90 0.34 7.76
C LEU A 37 -15.18 -0.45 6.48
N GLY A 38 -14.82 -1.74 6.51
CA GLY A 38 -14.83 -2.61 5.33
C GLY A 38 -13.49 -2.69 4.60
N THR A 39 -12.48 -1.91 5.03
CA THR A 39 -11.10 -2.11 4.57
C THR A 39 -10.44 -3.29 5.29
N CYS A 40 -9.88 -4.23 4.51
CA CYS A 40 -9.15 -5.41 5.01
C CYS A 40 -7.71 -5.40 4.51
N LEU A 41 -6.79 -5.91 5.32
CA LEU A 41 -5.36 -6.01 5.00
C LEU A 41 -4.95 -7.46 4.80
N SER A 42 -4.13 -7.73 3.79
CA SER A 42 -3.37 -8.97 3.67
C SER A 42 -1.90 -8.67 3.95
N ILE A 43 -1.49 -9.02 5.17
CA ILE A 43 -0.11 -8.80 5.64
C ILE A 43 0.77 -9.90 5.04
N PRO A 44 1.76 -9.56 4.21
CA PRO A 44 2.59 -10.57 3.56
C PRO A 44 3.52 -11.24 4.58
N ALA A 45 3.75 -12.55 4.44
CA ALA A 45 4.77 -13.28 5.21
C ALA A 45 6.21 -12.88 4.82
N GLY A 46 6.38 -12.19 3.69
CA GLY A 46 7.66 -11.68 3.20
C GLY A 46 7.48 -10.77 1.98
N GLY A 47 8.49 -9.94 1.70
CA GLY A 47 8.42 -8.90 0.68
C GLY A 47 8.11 -7.53 1.26
N PHE A 48 7.70 -6.59 0.40
CA PHE A 48 7.46 -5.18 0.75
C PHE A 48 6.14 -4.65 0.21
N ILE A 49 5.27 -5.52 -0.30
CA ILE A 49 3.98 -5.14 -0.87
C ILE A 49 2.86 -5.46 0.11
N LEU A 50 2.14 -4.44 0.55
CA LEU A 50 0.93 -4.59 1.36
C LEU A 50 -0.29 -4.54 0.46
N TRP A 51 -1.12 -5.58 0.53
CA TRP A 51 -2.39 -5.63 -0.17
C TRP A 51 -3.50 -5.10 0.73
N VAL A 52 -4.31 -4.20 0.17
CA VAL A 52 -5.45 -3.58 0.83
C VAL A 52 -6.69 -3.86 0.02
N CYS A 53 -7.66 -4.55 0.62
CA CYS A 53 -9.01 -4.70 0.11
C CYS A 53 -9.83 -3.51 0.62
N LEU A 54 -10.35 -2.68 -0.28
CA LEU A 54 -11.21 -1.54 0.03
C LEU A 54 -12.68 -2.01 0.13
N PRO A 55 -13.60 -1.20 0.64
CA PRO A 55 -15.02 -1.54 0.59
C PRO A 55 -15.47 -1.86 -0.84
N GLU A 56 -16.37 -2.83 -1.02
CA GLU A 56 -16.76 -3.34 -2.34
C GLU A 56 -17.21 -2.28 -3.35
N LYS A 57 -17.80 -1.19 -2.85
CA LYS A 57 -18.29 -0.08 -3.68
C LYS A 57 -17.18 0.85 -4.19
N VAL A 58 -15.96 0.74 -3.68
CA VAL A 58 -14.85 1.62 -4.07
C VAL A 58 -14.11 1.00 -5.25
N SER A 59 -14.07 1.73 -6.36
CA SER A 59 -13.21 1.41 -7.50
C SER A 59 -11.76 1.82 -7.23
N SER A 60 -10.84 0.87 -7.31
CA SER A 60 -9.39 1.12 -7.17
C SER A 60 -8.82 1.97 -8.30
N ILE A 61 -9.41 1.92 -9.49
CA ILE A 61 -9.04 2.76 -10.64
C ILE A 61 -9.44 4.21 -10.38
N GLU A 62 -10.67 4.45 -9.95
CA GLU A 62 -11.13 5.80 -9.59
C GLU A 62 -10.31 6.37 -8.43
N LEU A 63 -10.00 5.55 -7.43
CA LEU A 63 -9.12 5.96 -6.33
C LEU A 63 -7.71 6.32 -6.85
N LEU A 64 -7.16 5.58 -7.81
CA LEU A 64 -5.89 5.90 -8.44
C LEU A 64 -5.94 7.27 -9.11
N HIS A 65 -6.96 7.55 -9.91
CA HIS A 65 -7.08 8.83 -10.62
C HIS A 65 -7.09 10.02 -9.64
N ARG A 66 -7.91 9.95 -8.58
CA ARG A 66 -7.95 11.01 -7.55
C ARG A 66 -6.66 11.11 -6.76
N ALA A 67 -6.04 9.98 -6.43
CA ALA A 67 -4.75 9.97 -5.75
C ALA A 67 -3.65 10.62 -6.59
N GLN A 68 -3.65 10.40 -7.92
CA GLN A 68 -2.69 10.99 -8.84
C GLN A 68 -2.80 12.51 -8.94
N GLU A 69 -4.01 13.07 -8.87
CA GLU A 69 -4.23 14.53 -8.80
C GLU A 69 -3.53 15.16 -7.58
N GLU A 70 -3.36 14.37 -6.51
CA GLU A 70 -2.67 14.76 -5.28
C GLU A 70 -1.23 14.23 -5.20
N SER A 71 -0.65 13.78 -6.32
CA SER A 71 0.70 13.21 -6.41
C SER A 71 0.92 11.95 -5.55
N ILE A 72 -0.14 11.23 -5.20
CA ILE A 72 -0.08 9.95 -4.48
C ILE A 72 -0.15 8.81 -5.50
N SER A 73 0.90 7.99 -5.55
CA SER A 73 0.93 6.81 -6.43
C SER A 73 0.52 5.55 -5.68
N ILE A 74 -0.47 4.85 -6.23
CA ILE A 74 -0.90 3.52 -5.80
C ILE A 74 -0.93 2.58 -7.01
N VAL A 75 -0.98 1.27 -6.77
CA VAL A 75 -1.19 0.31 -7.85
C VAL A 75 -2.54 -0.39 -7.66
N PRO A 76 -3.50 -0.22 -8.59
CA PRO A 76 -4.77 -0.94 -8.59
C PRO A 76 -4.57 -2.45 -8.67
N GLY A 77 -5.43 -3.22 -8.01
CA GLY A 77 -5.42 -4.68 -8.06
C GLY A 77 -5.90 -5.22 -9.41
N GLU A 78 -6.77 -4.48 -10.09
CA GLU A 78 -7.39 -4.87 -11.36
C GLU A 78 -6.35 -5.13 -12.47
N ILE A 79 -5.19 -4.47 -12.45
CA ILE A 79 -4.14 -4.72 -13.46
C ILE A 79 -3.48 -6.10 -13.34
N PHE A 80 -3.76 -6.84 -12.26
CA PHE A 80 -3.24 -8.20 -12.01
C PHE A 80 -4.28 -9.30 -12.28
N SER A 81 -5.45 -8.94 -12.80
CA SER A 81 -6.55 -9.86 -13.05
C SER A 81 -7.02 -9.75 -14.50
N ASN A 82 -7.23 -10.91 -15.16
CA ASN A 82 -7.89 -10.97 -16.47
C ASN A 82 -9.43 -11.06 -16.34
N THR A 83 -9.94 -11.03 -15.11
CA THR A 83 -11.38 -11.02 -14.77
C THR A 83 -11.67 -9.81 -13.88
N ASP A 84 -12.92 -9.35 -13.81
CA ASP A 84 -13.39 -8.21 -12.97
C ASP A 84 -13.18 -8.39 -11.44
N HIS A 85 -12.42 -9.40 -11.05
CA HIS A 85 -12.02 -9.66 -9.67
C HIS A 85 -10.92 -8.65 -9.29
N PHE A 86 -10.86 -8.26 -8.01
CA PHE A 86 -9.89 -7.29 -7.46
C PHE A 86 -10.10 -5.81 -7.82
N ARG A 87 -11.28 -5.44 -8.33
CA ARG A 87 -11.67 -4.04 -8.60
C ARG A 87 -11.53 -3.09 -7.41
N ASN A 88 -11.71 -3.60 -6.20
CA ASN A 88 -11.60 -2.85 -4.94
C ASN A 88 -10.27 -3.11 -4.21
N TYR A 89 -9.24 -3.64 -4.87
CA TYR A 89 -7.95 -3.89 -4.22
C TYR A 89 -6.89 -2.89 -4.66
N ILE A 90 -5.99 -2.54 -3.76
CA ILE A 90 -4.80 -1.73 -4.07
C ILE A 90 -3.55 -2.36 -3.44
N ARG A 91 -2.39 -2.03 -4.00
CA ARG A 91 -1.08 -2.38 -3.46
C ARG A 91 -0.35 -1.13 -3.00
N LEU A 92 0.21 -1.22 -1.80
CA LEU A 92 1.09 -0.20 -1.23
C LEU A 92 2.52 -0.72 -1.18
N ASN A 93 3.47 0.12 -1.59
CA ASN A 93 4.89 -0.19 -1.54
C ASN A 93 5.49 0.24 -0.20
N CYS A 94 5.68 -0.73 0.70
CA CYS A 94 6.29 -0.52 2.02
C CYS A 94 7.83 -0.46 1.98
N ALA A 95 8.47 -0.56 0.81
CA ALA A 95 9.90 -0.28 0.67
C ALA A 95 10.19 1.24 0.74
N THR A 96 9.17 2.08 0.50
CA THR A 96 9.25 3.52 0.71
C THR A 96 9.51 3.81 2.19
N PRO A 97 10.57 4.54 2.56
CA PRO A 97 10.87 4.87 3.95
C PRO A 97 9.68 5.56 4.63
N TRP A 98 9.36 5.15 5.84
CA TRP A 98 8.33 5.81 6.62
C TRP A 98 8.78 7.22 7.04
N ASN A 99 7.97 8.23 6.72
CA ASN A 99 8.15 9.63 7.10
C ASN A 99 6.77 10.32 7.19
N ASP A 100 6.76 11.61 7.55
CA ASP A 100 5.52 12.38 7.69
C ASP A 100 4.77 12.54 6.36
N GLU A 101 5.48 12.64 5.24
CA GLU A 101 4.88 12.72 3.90
C GLU A 101 4.09 11.45 3.56
N VAL A 102 4.68 10.27 3.76
CA VAL A 102 4.01 8.97 3.58
C VAL A 102 2.80 8.84 4.51
N LYS A 103 2.94 9.27 5.76
CA LYS A 103 1.83 9.25 6.72
C LYS A 103 0.67 10.13 6.26
N GLN A 104 0.96 11.35 5.79
CA GLN A 104 -0.04 12.29 5.27
C GLN A 104 -0.69 11.75 3.99
N ALA A 105 0.11 11.18 3.08
CA ALA A 105 -0.39 10.55 1.86
C ALA A 105 -1.35 9.38 2.17
N LEU A 106 -1.02 8.51 3.12
CA LEU A 106 -1.91 7.43 3.56
C LEU A 106 -3.19 7.95 4.23
N ALA A 107 -3.08 9.00 5.03
CA ALA A 107 -4.24 9.64 5.65
C ALA A 107 -5.19 10.22 4.58
N ARG A 108 -4.63 10.92 3.61
CA ARG A 108 -5.39 11.51 2.50
C ARG A 108 -6.02 10.45 1.61
N LEU A 109 -5.28 9.38 1.31
CA LEU A 109 -5.80 8.23 0.56
C LEU A 109 -6.98 7.55 1.27
N GLY A 110 -6.91 7.43 2.60
CA GLY A 110 -8.03 6.95 3.42
C GLY A 110 -9.26 7.87 3.34
N GLN A 111 -9.06 9.18 3.28
CA GLN A 111 -10.13 10.16 3.10
C GLN A 111 -10.76 10.07 1.71
N LEU A 112 -9.96 10.00 0.64
CA LEU A 112 -10.45 9.79 -0.72
C LEU A 112 -11.27 8.51 -0.84
N THR A 113 -10.84 7.44 -0.17
CA THR A 113 -11.59 6.17 -0.10
C THR A 113 -12.96 6.34 0.55
N LYS A 114 -13.06 7.13 1.63
CA LYS A 114 -14.34 7.46 2.29
C LYS A 114 -15.26 8.28 1.40
N GLU A 115 -14.72 9.28 0.72
CA GLU A 115 -15.46 10.12 -0.23
C GLU A 115 -16.07 9.26 -1.35
N LEU A 116 -15.27 8.37 -1.95
CA LEU A 116 -15.73 7.44 -2.97
C LEU A 116 -16.79 6.47 -2.47
N GLN A 117 -16.65 5.95 -1.25
CA GLN A 117 -17.64 5.06 -0.64
C GLN A 117 -19.00 5.75 -0.48
N SER A 118 -19.02 7.05 -0.19
CA SER A 118 -20.25 7.83 0.01
C SER A 118 -20.97 8.19 -1.30
N LEU A 119 -20.23 8.35 -2.40
CA LEU A 119 -20.77 8.70 -3.73
C LEU A 119 -21.47 7.54 -4.44
N SER A 120 -21.28 6.30 -3.98
CA SER A 120 -21.92 5.10 -4.55
C SER A 120 -23.23 4.72 -3.83
N HIS A 121 -23.97 5.72 -3.35
CA HIS A 121 -25.35 5.63 -2.86
C HIS A 121 -26.30 6.31 -3.85
#